data_AF-A0AA41QFN6-F1
#
_entry.id   AF-A0AA41QFN6-F1
#
_cell.length_a   1.000
_cell.length_b   1.000
_cell.length_c   1.000
_cell.angle_alpha   90.00
_cell.angle_beta   90.00
_cell.angle_gamma   90.00
#
_symmetry.space_group_name_H-M   'P 1'
#
loop_
_entity.id
_entity.type
_entity.pdbx_description
1 polymer ?
#
loop_
_entity_poly.entity_id
_entity_poly.type
_entity_poly.pdbx_seq_one_letter_code
_entity_poly.pdbx_strand_id
1 'polypeptide(L)'
;MEARDVLTPDGRSDGLTARDLLARWWRPAVVVLVAVAAVVWRLVREDLGAPPNLELTTAATFLAALLLRHRLAALVPLVVVVASDLALGNTSILLFTWSAWAVIGLAALPVRRLGRWGTGLRRFGVAAGFGVAGSVWFFLWTNFGVWLMGRESYYAPGLDGLLASYVAGLPFLRTMLLGNLVLVPLAAACAALVERLEHRVPVLVTAH
;
A
#
# COMPACT_ATOMS: atom_id res chain seq x y z
N MET A 1 -57.68 32.93 19.41
CA MET A 1 -56.93 33.41 18.23
C MET A 1 -55.46 33.30 18.60
N GLU A 2 -54.89 32.15 18.24
CA GLU A 2 -53.58 31.67 18.69
C GLU A 2 -52.55 32.11 17.67
N ALA A 3 -51.80 33.18 17.97
CA ALA A 3 -50.68 33.61 17.15
C ALA A 3 -49.49 32.70 17.47
N ARG A 4 -49.34 31.65 16.68
CA ARG A 4 -48.20 30.74 16.73
C ARG A 4 -46.92 31.51 16.40
N ASP A 5 -45.97 31.41 17.32
CA ASP A 5 -44.54 31.54 17.06
C ASP A 5 -44.18 30.70 15.84
N VAL A 6 -43.96 31.36 14.71
CA VAL A 6 -43.31 30.80 13.55
C VAL A 6 -42.22 31.78 13.21
N LEU A 7 -41.03 31.57 13.77
CA LEU A 7 -39.72 32.00 13.26
C LEU A 7 -38.64 31.66 14.31
N THR A 8 -38.39 30.37 14.52
CA THR A 8 -37.05 29.93 14.92
C THR A 8 -36.41 29.30 13.68
N PRO A 9 -35.49 29.99 13.00
CA PRO A 9 -34.57 29.30 12.12
C PRO A 9 -33.72 28.42 13.02
N ASP A 10 -33.93 27.10 13.00
CA ASP A 10 -32.97 26.13 13.52
C ASP A 10 -31.73 26.14 12.61
N GLY A 11 -30.99 27.25 12.67
CA GLY A 11 -29.73 27.49 12.00
C GLY A 11 -28.57 26.88 12.78
N ARG A 12 -28.68 25.63 13.21
CA ARG A 12 -27.49 24.87 13.63
C ARG A 12 -26.76 24.39 12.38
N SER A 13 -25.97 25.29 11.80
CA SER A 13 -24.75 24.85 11.14
C SER A 13 -23.82 24.34 12.24
N ASP A 14 -24.08 23.14 12.75
CA ASP A 14 -23.16 22.45 13.66
C ASP A 14 -21.90 22.15 12.85
N GLY A 15 -20.97 23.11 12.86
CA GLY A 15 -19.66 22.95 12.24
C GLY A 15 -18.98 21.72 12.84
N LEU A 16 -18.46 20.85 11.99
CA LEU A 16 -17.76 19.63 12.43
C LEU A 16 -16.69 20.00 13.47
N THR A 17 -16.82 19.47 14.69
CA THR A 17 -15.84 19.72 15.74
C THR A 17 -14.51 19.08 15.35
N ALA A 18 -13.38 19.61 15.84
CA ALA A 18 -12.06 19.01 15.60
C ALA A 18 -12.01 17.51 15.98
N ARG A 19 -12.77 17.10 17.01
CA ARG A 19 -12.92 15.71 17.44
C ARG A 19 -13.65 14.84 16.40
N ASP A 20 -14.69 15.39 15.77
CA ASP A 20 -15.49 14.69 14.75
C ASP A 20 -14.66 14.48 13.47
N LEU A 21 -13.86 15.49 13.11
CA LEU A 21 -12.90 15.38 12.02
C LEU A 21 -11.83 14.33 12.33
N LEU A 22 -11.25 14.34 13.53
CA LEU A 22 -10.26 13.36 13.95
C LEU A 22 -10.82 11.94 13.89
N ALA A 23 -12.00 11.70 14.46
CA ALA A 23 -12.64 10.38 14.46
C ALA A 23 -12.89 9.84 13.05
N ARG A 24 -13.27 10.73 12.11
CA ARG A 24 -13.58 10.35 10.72
C ARG A 24 -12.35 10.15 9.84
N TRP A 25 -11.29 10.95 10.04
CA TRP A 25 -10.21 11.07 9.06
C TRP A 25 -8.87 10.49 9.49
N TRP A 26 -8.70 10.04 10.74
CA TRP A 26 -7.38 9.56 11.19
C TRP A 26 -6.91 8.30 10.42
N ARG A 27 -7.79 7.34 10.08
CA ARG A 27 -7.42 6.16 9.26
C ARG A 27 -6.93 6.56 7.87
N PRO A 28 -7.70 7.34 7.08
CA PRO A 28 -7.20 7.93 5.84
C PRO A 28 -5.88 8.68 6.03
N ALA A 29 -5.75 9.50 7.07
CA ALA A 29 -4.53 10.28 7.32
C ALA A 29 -3.31 9.37 7.54
N VAL A 30 -3.42 8.30 8.34
CA VAL A 30 -2.34 7.32 8.54
C VAL A 30 -1.95 6.66 7.22
N VAL A 31 -2.93 6.30 6.38
CA VAL A 31 -2.65 5.69 5.07
C VAL A 31 -1.95 6.66 4.14
N VAL A 32 -2.37 7.92 4.11
CA VAL A 32 -1.70 8.98 3.34
C VAL A 32 -0.27 9.17 3.85
N LEU A 33 -0.05 9.24 5.16
CA LEU A 33 1.28 9.39 5.75
C LEU A 33 2.21 8.22 5.37
N VAL A 34 1.71 6.99 5.40
CA VAL A 34 2.51 5.81 5.02
C VAL A 34 2.76 5.77 3.52
N ALA A 35 1.80 6.20 2.68
CA ALA A 35 2.01 6.33 1.24
C ALA A 35 3.07 7.41 0.94
N VAL A 36 3.02 8.56 1.61
CA VAL A 36 4.03 9.61 1.51
C VAL A 36 5.39 9.10 1.99
N ALA A 37 5.46 8.36 3.09
CA ALA A 37 6.70 7.74 3.55
C ALA A 37 7.28 6.76 2.51
N ALA A 38 6.44 5.99 1.82
CA ALA A 38 6.87 5.11 0.74
C ALA A 38 7.38 5.89 -0.49
N VAL A 39 6.73 7.00 -0.85
CA VAL A 39 7.22 7.91 -1.90
C VAL A 39 8.58 8.48 -1.51
N VAL A 40 8.69 9.08 -0.32
CA VAL A 40 9.95 9.68 0.18
C VAL A 40 11.06 8.63 0.22
N TRP A 41 10.77 7.42 0.72
CA TRP A 41 11.74 6.32 0.71
C TRP A 41 12.24 6.03 -0.70
N ARG A 42 11.36 5.96 -1.71
CA ARG A 42 11.81 5.77 -3.11
C ARG A 42 12.72 6.90 -3.60
N LEU A 43 12.52 8.14 -3.14
CA LEU A 43 13.33 9.29 -3.53
C LEU A 43 14.71 9.30 -2.87
N VAL A 44 14.83 8.89 -1.60
CA VAL A 44 16.07 9.07 -0.81
C VAL A 44 16.89 7.79 -0.63
N ARG A 45 16.32 6.61 -0.87
CA ARG A 45 16.96 5.32 -0.55
C ARG A 45 18.34 5.15 -1.22
N GLU A 46 18.53 5.70 -2.42
CA GLU A 46 19.78 5.58 -3.17
C GLU A 46 20.88 6.42 -2.52
N ASP A 47 20.56 7.67 -2.14
CA ASP A 47 21.46 8.57 -1.39
C ASP A 47 21.86 8.00 -0.02
N LEU A 48 20.95 7.23 0.60
CA LEU A 48 21.18 6.56 1.88
C LEU A 48 21.95 5.23 1.75
N GLY A 49 22.35 4.83 0.54
CA GLY A 49 23.04 3.56 0.30
C GLY A 49 22.18 2.33 0.61
N ALA A 50 20.85 2.46 0.56
CA ALA A 50 19.96 1.35 0.82
C ALA A 50 20.07 0.29 -0.29
N PRO A 51 19.90 -1.01 0.04
CA PRO A 51 19.91 -2.07 -0.95
C PRO A 51 18.85 -1.85 -2.05
N PRO A 52 19.15 -2.20 -3.31
CA PRO A 52 18.22 -2.01 -4.41
C PRO A 52 16.95 -2.85 -4.23
N ASN A 53 15.80 -2.30 -4.62
CA ASN A 53 14.47 -2.90 -4.42
C ASN A 53 14.04 -3.14 -2.96
N LEU A 54 14.75 -2.59 -1.96
CA LEU A 54 14.14 -2.38 -0.65
C LEU A 54 13.05 -1.31 -0.78
N GLU A 55 11.80 -1.69 -0.54
CA GLU A 55 10.63 -0.86 -0.83
C GLU A 55 9.58 -0.93 0.28
N LEU A 56 8.82 0.17 0.47
CA LEU A 56 7.77 0.29 1.50
C LEU A 56 6.34 0.19 0.92
N THR A 57 6.23 0.19 -0.40
CA THR A 57 4.99 0.22 -1.19
C THR A 57 4.10 -1.01 -0.93
N THR A 58 4.66 -2.22 -0.86
CA THR A 58 3.88 -3.45 -0.58
C THR A 58 3.28 -3.39 0.83
N ALA A 59 4.08 -3.00 1.83
CA ALA A 59 3.62 -2.83 3.20
C ALA A 59 2.57 -1.70 3.33
N ALA A 60 2.78 -0.57 2.65
CA ALA A 60 1.82 0.54 2.59
C ALA A 60 0.48 0.08 1.99
N THR A 61 0.52 -0.69 0.90
CA THR A 61 -0.66 -1.26 0.24
C THR A 61 -1.43 -2.19 1.17
N PHE A 62 -0.72 -3.09 1.84
CA PHE A 62 -1.31 -4.04 2.78
C PHE A 62 -1.96 -3.32 3.98
N LEU A 63 -1.26 -2.35 4.56
CA LEU A 63 -1.76 -1.53 5.66
C LEU A 63 -3.01 -0.75 5.25
N ALA A 64 -2.98 -0.12 4.07
CA ALA A 64 -4.11 0.63 3.52
C ALA A 64 -5.35 -0.25 3.35
N ALA A 65 -5.17 -1.49 2.87
CA ALA A 65 -6.26 -2.44 2.74
C ALA A 65 -6.92 -2.75 4.09
N LEU A 66 -6.11 -2.95 5.14
CA LEU A 66 -6.60 -3.22 6.49
C LEU A 66 -7.29 -2.01 7.14
N LEU A 67 -6.71 -0.81 7.01
CA LEU A 67 -7.23 0.39 7.69
C LEU A 67 -8.43 1.01 6.97
N LEU A 68 -8.35 1.23 5.65
CA LEU A 68 -9.44 1.89 4.91
C LEU A 68 -10.65 0.98 4.74
N ARG A 69 -10.44 -0.33 4.62
CA ARG A 69 -11.49 -1.33 4.36
C ARG A 69 -12.34 -1.03 3.11
N HIS A 70 -11.78 -0.21 2.22
CA HIS A 70 -12.42 0.30 1.00
C HIS A 70 -11.66 -0.14 -0.25
N ARG A 71 -12.34 -0.18 -1.40
CA ARG A 71 -11.74 -0.64 -2.67
C ARG A 71 -10.60 0.27 -3.15
N LEU A 72 -10.65 1.56 -2.79
CA LEU A 72 -9.60 2.54 -3.12
C LEU A 72 -8.23 2.19 -2.54
N ALA A 73 -8.15 1.32 -1.52
CA ALA A 73 -6.86 0.84 -1.01
C ALA A 73 -6.03 0.14 -2.10
N ALA A 74 -6.66 -0.44 -3.13
CA ALA A 74 -5.95 -1.04 -4.26
C ALA A 74 -5.22 -0.03 -5.14
N LEU A 75 -5.55 1.26 -5.05
CA LEU A 75 -4.87 2.32 -5.82
C LEU A 75 -3.60 2.82 -5.11
N VAL A 76 -3.41 2.53 -3.83
CA VAL A 76 -2.25 3.01 -3.05
C VAL A 76 -0.90 2.68 -3.72
N PRO A 77 -0.61 1.44 -4.16
CA PRO A 77 0.69 1.16 -4.77
C PRO A 77 0.90 1.95 -6.06
N LEU A 78 -0.14 2.12 -6.86
CA LEU A 78 -0.09 2.92 -8.09
C LEU A 78 0.17 4.40 -7.79
N VAL A 79 -0.55 4.98 -6.83
CA VAL A 79 -0.34 6.37 -6.42
C VAL A 79 1.10 6.58 -5.95
N VAL A 80 1.64 5.67 -5.13
CA VAL A 80 3.02 5.75 -4.64
C VAL A 80 4.00 5.75 -5.81
N VAL A 81 3.89 4.79 -6.74
CA VAL A 81 4.88 4.68 -7.82
C VAL A 81 4.74 5.77 -8.86
N VAL A 82 3.52 6.16 -9.24
CA VAL A 82 3.29 7.26 -10.18
C VAL A 82 3.84 8.56 -9.59
N ALA A 83 3.51 8.87 -8.33
CA ALA A 83 3.97 10.11 -7.70
C ALA A 83 5.51 10.19 -7.60
N SER A 84 6.18 9.08 -7.27
CA SER A 84 7.64 9.07 -7.19
C SER A 84 8.31 9.03 -8.57
N ASP A 85 7.76 8.32 -9.55
CA ASP A 85 8.31 8.30 -10.91
C ASP A 85 8.17 9.65 -11.62
N LEU A 86 7.18 10.48 -11.27
CA LEU A 86 7.10 11.86 -11.75
C LEU A 86 8.27 12.73 -11.28
N ALA A 87 8.89 12.40 -10.14
CA ALA A 87 10.05 13.11 -9.62
C ALA A 87 11.38 12.49 -10.10
N LEU A 88 11.47 11.16 -10.14
CA LEU A 88 12.68 10.43 -10.55
C LEU A 88 12.86 10.34 -12.07
N GLY A 89 11.79 10.55 -12.83
CA GLY A 89 11.71 10.14 -14.23
C GLY A 89 11.53 8.61 -14.35
N ASN A 90 11.11 8.16 -15.53
CA ASN A 90 10.99 6.73 -15.82
C ASN A 90 11.26 6.47 -17.31
N THR A 91 11.53 5.21 -17.65
CA THR A 91 11.69 4.74 -19.02
C THR A 91 10.48 3.91 -19.44
N SER A 92 10.49 3.38 -20.65
CA SER A 92 9.41 2.52 -21.16
C SER A 92 9.14 1.27 -20.29
N ILE A 93 10.07 0.88 -19.38
CA ILE A 93 9.86 -0.18 -18.39
C ILE A 93 8.68 0.10 -17.45
N LEU A 94 8.24 1.36 -17.35
CA LEU A 94 7.10 1.79 -16.54
C LEU A 94 5.86 0.94 -16.77
N LEU A 95 5.64 0.46 -18.00
CA LEU A 95 4.51 -0.40 -18.36
C LEU A 95 4.48 -1.68 -17.51
N PHE A 96 5.65 -2.29 -17.28
CA PHE A 96 5.78 -3.50 -16.47
C PHE A 96 5.75 -3.20 -14.98
N THR A 97 6.43 -2.15 -14.54
CA THR A 97 6.42 -1.79 -13.11
C THR A 97 5.04 -1.34 -12.65
N TRP A 98 4.34 -0.47 -13.38
CA TRP A 98 3.02 0.03 -12.99
C TRP A 98 1.96 -1.07 -13.06
N SER A 99 1.99 -1.94 -14.09
CA SER A 99 1.06 -3.07 -14.15
C SER A 99 1.32 -4.11 -13.05
N ALA A 100 2.58 -4.36 -12.65
CA ALA A 100 2.87 -5.18 -11.48
C ALA A 100 2.24 -4.60 -10.21
N TRP A 101 2.40 -3.29 -9.99
CA TRP A 101 1.80 -2.59 -8.85
C TRP A 101 0.28 -2.56 -8.89
N ALA A 102 -0.33 -2.45 -10.07
CA ALA A 102 -1.77 -2.58 -10.24
C ALA A 102 -2.26 -3.96 -9.78
N VAL A 103 -1.58 -5.04 -10.19
CA VAL A 103 -1.92 -6.41 -9.77
C VAL A 103 -1.74 -6.60 -8.27
N ILE A 104 -0.65 -6.09 -7.67
CA ILE A 104 -0.43 -6.13 -6.21
C ILE A 104 -1.54 -5.37 -5.47
N GLY A 105 -1.94 -4.20 -5.97
CA GLY A 105 -3.06 -3.44 -5.44
C GLY A 105 -4.38 -4.20 -5.48
N LEU A 106 -4.71 -4.81 -6.63
CA LEU A 106 -5.90 -5.66 -6.77
C LEU A 106 -5.85 -6.89 -5.85
N ALA A 107 -4.68 -7.52 -5.70
CA ALA A 107 -4.46 -8.63 -4.79
C ALA A 107 -4.67 -8.25 -3.31
N ALA A 108 -4.61 -6.96 -2.96
CA ALA A 108 -4.91 -6.48 -1.60
C ALA A 108 -6.42 -6.36 -1.31
N LEU A 109 -7.28 -6.44 -2.33
CA LEU A 109 -8.74 -6.31 -2.16
C LEU A 109 -9.35 -7.36 -1.21
N PRO A 110 -8.94 -8.64 -1.20
CA PRO A 110 -9.41 -9.61 -0.21
C PRO A 110 -8.89 -9.32 1.22
N VAL A 111 -7.68 -8.79 1.36
CA VAL A 111 -7.04 -8.46 2.65
C VAL A 111 -7.90 -7.51 3.47
N ARG A 112 -8.62 -6.58 2.82
CA ARG A 112 -9.52 -5.62 3.49
C ARG A 112 -10.60 -6.26 4.38
N ARG A 113 -10.91 -7.54 4.16
CA ARG A 113 -11.90 -8.30 4.95
C ARG A 113 -11.31 -8.91 6.21
N LEU A 114 -9.99 -8.97 6.32
CA LEU A 114 -9.26 -9.59 7.43
C LEU A 114 -9.42 -8.80 8.75
N GLY A 115 -9.63 -7.48 8.66
CA GLY A 115 -9.86 -6.59 9.80
C GLY A 115 -11.15 -6.80 10.59
N ARG A 116 -12.01 -7.75 10.19
CA ARG A 116 -13.23 -8.11 10.94
C ARG A 116 -13.12 -9.40 11.76
N TRP A 117 -12.20 -10.31 11.42
CA TRP A 117 -12.28 -11.71 11.87
C TRP A 117 -10.92 -12.43 12.01
N GLY A 118 -9.80 -11.71 11.86
CA GLY A 118 -8.48 -12.32 11.91
C GLY A 118 -7.94 -12.44 13.34
N THR A 119 -7.67 -13.65 13.81
CA THR A 119 -6.73 -13.86 14.93
C THR A 119 -5.35 -13.31 14.53
N GLY A 120 -4.53 -12.93 15.52
CA GLY A 120 -3.20 -12.39 15.27
C GLY A 120 -2.38 -13.28 14.32
N LEU A 121 -2.32 -14.58 14.60
CA LEU A 121 -1.55 -15.55 13.80
C LEU A 121 -2.02 -15.64 12.35
N ARG A 122 -3.33 -15.70 12.09
CA ARG A 122 -3.88 -15.72 10.72
C ARG A 122 -3.51 -14.43 9.98
N ARG A 123 -3.57 -13.28 10.66
CA ARG A 123 -3.20 -12.01 10.05
C ARG A 123 -1.72 -11.97 9.65
N PHE A 124 -0.83 -12.44 10.52
CA PHE A 124 0.59 -12.57 10.22
C PHE A 124 0.86 -13.51 9.05
N GLY A 125 0.20 -14.67 9.00
CA GLY A 125 0.34 -15.61 7.88
C GLY A 125 -0.09 -15.02 6.54
N VAL A 126 -1.23 -14.31 6.51
CA VAL A 126 -1.69 -13.61 5.30
C VAL A 126 -0.73 -12.48 4.91
N ALA A 127 -0.19 -11.73 5.88
CA ALA A 127 0.77 -10.67 5.63
C ALA A 127 2.08 -11.19 5.03
N ALA A 128 2.64 -12.25 5.61
CA ALA A 128 3.83 -12.91 5.07
C ALA A 128 3.57 -13.48 3.66
N GLY A 129 2.44 -14.18 3.47
CA GLY A 129 2.04 -14.71 2.17
C GLY A 129 1.85 -13.62 1.11
N PHE A 130 1.26 -12.48 1.47
CA PHE A 130 1.11 -11.33 0.59
C PHE A 130 2.46 -10.71 0.20
N GLY A 131 3.36 -10.54 1.17
CA GLY A 131 4.72 -10.05 0.92
C GLY A 131 5.52 -10.95 -0.01
N VAL A 132 5.48 -12.27 0.20
CA VAL A 132 6.13 -13.27 -0.66
C VAL A 132 5.52 -13.26 -2.06
N ALA A 133 4.21 -13.39 -2.17
CA ALA A 133 3.51 -13.45 -3.45
C ALA A 133 3.71 -12.16 -4.26
N GLY A 134 3.63 -10.99 -3.61
CA GLY A 134 3.88 -9.70 -4.25
C GLY A 134 5.31 -9.57 -4.75
N SER A 135 6.30 -10.00 -3.96
CA SER A 135 7.72 -9.96 -4.35
C SER A 135 8.02 -10.89 -5.54
N VAL A 136 7.50 -12.12 -5.50
CA VAL A 136 7.67 -13.09 -6.59
C VAL A 136 6.97 -12.62 -7.86
N TRP A 137 5.73 -12.14 -7.74
CA TRP A 137 4.99 -11.58 -8.88
C TRP A 137 5.72 -10.40 -9.51
N PHE A 138 6.12 -9.43 -8.70
CA PHE A 138 6.85 -8.26 -9.17
C PHE A 138 8.14 -8.67 -9.88
N PHE A 139 8.93 -9.56 -9.27
CA PHE A 139 10.16 -10.07 -9.87
C PHE A 139 9.92 -10.75 -11.22
N LEU A 140 9.00 -11.71 -11.29
CA LEU A 140 8.73 -12.44 -12.53
C LEU A 140 8.25 -11.50 -13.63
N TRP A 141 7.28 -10.64 -13.31
CA TRP A 141 6.67 -9.77 -14.32
C TRP A 141 7.62 -8.67 -14.81
N THR A 142 8.36 -8.03 -13.92
CA THR A 142 9.27 -6.93 -14.30
C THR A 142 10.50 -7.44 -15.03
N ASN A 143 11.07 -8.59 -14.65
CA ASN A 143 12.20 -9.16 -15.37
C ASN A 143 11.78 -9.73 -16.74
N PHE A 144 10.57 -10.28 -16.86
CA PHE A 144 10.00 -10.57 -18.17
C PHE A 144 9.94 -9.32 -19.05
N GLY A 145 9.52 -8.19 -18.47
CA GLY A 145 9.52 -6.89 -19.14
C GLY A 145 10.92 -6.43 -19.59
N VAL A 146 11.90 -6.48 -18.69
CA VAL A 146 13.30 -6.14 -18.98
C VAL A 146 13.83 -6.99 -20.13
N TRP A 147 13.60 -8.31 -20.10
CA TRP A 147 13.98 -9.18 -21.19
C TRP A 147 13.26 -8.80 -22.49
N LEU A 148 11.93 -8.64 -22.47
CA LEU A 148 11.13 -8.40 -23.66
C LEU A 148 11.52 -7.09 -24.35
N MET A 149 11.75 -6.04 -23.55
CA MET A 149 12.11 -4.70 -24.03
C MET A 149 13.58 -4.56 -24.38
N GLY A 150 14.44 -5.34 -23.72
CA GLY A 150 15.89 -5.38 -23.93
C GLY A 150 16.33 -6.41 -24.96
N ARG A 151 15.40 -7.04 -25.70
CA ARG A 151 15.73 -7.97 -26.79
C ARG A 151 16.71 -7.31 -27.73
N GLU A 152 17.77 -8.03 -28.08
CA GLU A 152 18.82 -7.60 -29.02
C GLU A 152 19.79 -6.53 -28.47
N SER A 153 19.49 -5.87 -27.34
CA SER A 153 20.38 -4.91 -26.68
C SER A 153 21.08 -5.47 -25.44
N TYR A 154 20.33 -6.15 -24.58
CA TYR A 154 20.82 -6.66 -23.28
C TYR A 154 20.68 -8.18 -23.15
N TYR A 155 19.66 -8.76 -23.77
CA TYR A 155 19.38 -10.20 -23.70
C TYR A 155 19.06 -10.78 -25.06
N ALA A 156 19.52 -12.02 -25.27
CA ALA A 156 19.23 -12.78 -26.48
C ALA A 156 17.71 -13.01 -26.64
N PRO A 157 17.18 -12.97 -27.87
CA PRO A 157 15.84 -13.45 -28.15
C PRO A 157 15.76 -14.96 -27.85
N GLY A 158 14.87 -15.37 -26.95
CA GLY A 158 14.65 -16.79 -26.62
C GLY A 158 14.66 -17.10 -25.12
N LEU A 159 14.53 -18.37 -24.78
CA LEU A 159 14.46 -18.83 -23.39
C LEU A 159 15.75 -18.57 -22.61
N ASP A 160 16.91 -18.69 -23.27
CA ASP A 160 18.21 -18.47 -22.61
C ASP A 160 18.37 -17.01 -22.15
N GLY A 161 17.97 -16.05 -22.98
CA GLY A 161 17.97 -14.63 -22.60
C GLY A 161 16.96 -14.32 -21.49
N LEU A 162 15.80 -14.99 -21.49
CA LEU A 162 14.80 -14.82 -20.43
C LEU A 162 15.33 -15.35 -19.09
N LEU A 163 15.95 -16.53 -19.10
CA LEU A 163 16.60 -17.11 -17.92
C LEU A 163 17.74 -16.21 -17.44
N ALA A 164 18.56 -15.68 -18.34
CA ALA A 164 19.62 -14.75 -18.00
C ALA A 164 19.08 -13.49 -17.30
N SER A 165 17.97 -12.91 -17.78
CA SER A 165 17.33 -11.77 -17.11
C SER A 165 16.82 -12.12 -15.71
N TYR A 166 16.23 -13.30 -15.51
CA TYR A 166 15.82 -13.73 -14.17
C TYR A 166 16.99 -13.96 -13.23
N VAL A 167 18.06 -14.61 -13.70
CA VAL A 167 19.28 -14.82 -12.90
C VAL A 167 19.89 -13.49 -12.49
N ALA A 168 20.01 -12.54 -13.42
CA ALA A 168 20.49 -11.19 -13.13
C ALA A 168 19.59 -10.43 -12.14
N GLY A 169 18.29 -10.71 -12.15
CA GLY A 169 17.31 -10.11 -11.24
C GLY A 169 17.31 -10.68 -9.80
N LEU A 170 17.94 -11.84 -9.55
CA LEU A 170 17.87 -12.52 -8.24
C LEU A 170 18.31 -11.64 -7.04
N PRO A 171 19.36 -10.80 -7.13
CA PRO A 171 19.72 -9.90 -6.02
C PRO A 171 18.58 -8.95 -5.64
N PHE A 172 17.83 -8.45 -6.62
CA PHE A 172 16.68 -7.56 -6.38
C PHE A 172 15.51 -8.31 -5.73
N LEU A 173 15.25 -9.55 -6.17
CA LEU A 173 14.24 -10.41 -5.53
C LEU A 173 14.63 -10.67 -4.07
N ARG A 174 15.89 -11.00 -3.80
CA ARG A 174 16.36 -11.27 -2.44
C ARG A 174 16.09 -10.09 -1.51
N THR A 175 16.47 -8.88 -1.92
CA THR A 175 16.24 -7.68 -1.11
C THR A 175 14.74 -7.42 -0.89
N MET A 176 13.94 -7.45 -1.97
CA MET A 176 12.51 -7.20 -1.88
C MET A 176 11.81 -8.24 -1.01
N LEU A 177 12.14 -9.52 -1.17
CA LEU A 177 11.56 -10.62 -0.42
C LEU A 177 11.89 -10.53 1.07
N LEU A 178 13.16 -10.33 1.43
CA LEU A 178 13.57 -10.19 2.84
C LEU A 178 12.94 -8.95 3.48
N GLY A 179 12.91 -7.82 2.75
CA GLY A 179 12.22 -6.62 3.19
C GLY A 179 10.73 -6.89 3.44
N ASN A 180 10.02 -7.50 2.50
CA ASN A 180 8.59 -7.76 2.61
C ASN A 180 8.22 -8.84 3.64
N LEU A 181 9.11 -9.81 3.91
CA LEU A 181 8.97 -10.75 5.03
C LEU A 181 8.99 -10.07 6.40
N VAL A 182 9.52 -8.85 6.51
CA VAL A 182 9.54 -8.07 7.74
C VAL A 182 8.48 -6.96 7.72
N LEU A 183 8.48 -6.14 6.66
CA LEU A 183 7.69 -4.91 6.58
C LEU A 183 6.19 -5.17 6.47
N VAL A 184 5.76 -6.21 5.74
CA VAL A 184 4.33 -6.51 5.57
C VAL A 184 3.74 -7.10 6.86
N PRO A 185 4.40 -8.05 7.55
CA PRO A 185 4.03 -8.43 8.91
C PRO A 185 4.03 -7.27 9.92
N LEU A 186 4.98 -6.35 9.83
CA LEU A 186 5.00 -5.15 10.67
C LEU A 186 3.76 -4.27 10.42
N ALA A 187 3.40 -4.04 9.16
CA ALA A 187 2.17 -3.34 8.80
C ALA A 187 0.92 -4.02 9.39
N ALA A 188 0.87 -5.36 9.34
CA ALA A 188 -0.19 -6.13 9.97
C ALA A 188 -0.26 -5.93 11.50
N ALA A 189 0.89 -5.87 12.16
CA ALA A 189 1.01 -5.61 13.59
C ALA A 189 0.56 -4.20 13.95
N CYS A 190 0.96 -3.18 13.17
CA CYS A 190 0.49 -1.81 13.34
C CYS A 190 -1.03 -1.71 13.24
N ALA A 191 -1.64 -2.33 12.21
CA ALA A 191 -3.10 -2.38 12.10
C ALA A 191 -3.77 -3.08 13.31
N ALA A 192 -3.15 -4.14 13.84
CA ALA A 192 -3.68 -4.84 15.00
C ALA A 192 -3.57 -4.03 16.30
N LEU A 193 -2.47 -3.31 16.48
CA LEU A 193 -2.29 -2.40 17.62
C LEU A 193 -3.33 -1.29 17.59
N VAL A 194 -3.52 -0.68 16.43
CA VAL A 194 -4.51 0.37 16.20
C VAL A 194 -5.92 -0.11 16.58
N GLU A 195 -6.36 -1.27 16.05
CA GLU A 195 -7.66 -1.85 16.39
C GLU A 195 -7.80 -2.15 17.89
N ARG A 196 -6.73 -2.64 18.55
CA ARG A 196 -6.73 -2.88 20.00
C ARG A 196 -6.88 -1.60 20.82
N LEU A 197 -6.26 -0.51 20.39
CA LEU A 197 -6.35 0.78 21.07
C LEU A 197 -7.76 1.38 20.93
N GLU A 198 -8.39 1.24 19.76
CA GLU A 198 -9.80 1.63 19.55
C GLU A 198 -10.78 0.84 20.44
N HIS A 199 -10.47 -0.42 20.76
CA HIS A 199 -11.29 -1.21 21.69
C HIS A 199 -11.08 -0.85 23.16
N ARG A 200 -9.89 -0.34 23.53
CA ARG A 200 -9.52 -0.01 24.93
C ARG A 200 -9.87 1.43 25.30
N VAL A 201 -9.78 2.35 24.35
CA VAL A 201 -10.26 3.71 24.51
C VAL A 201 -11.60 3.73 23.80
N PRO A 202 -12.74 3.64 24.51
CA PRO A 202 -14.03 3.95 23.92
C PRO A 202 -14.03 5.44 23.61
N VAL A 203 -13.41 5.82 22.49
CA VAL A 203 -13.86 7.02 21.79
C VAL A 203 -15.31 6.69 21.45
N LEU A 204 -16.22 7.49 22.00
CA LEU A 204 -17.66 7.44 21.86
C LEU A 204 -18.06 7.43 20.38
N VAL A 205 -17.89 6.30 19.70
CA VAL A 205 -18.52 6.01 18.41
C VAL A 205 -19.92 5.50 18.72
N THR A 206 -20.68 6.38 19.36
CA THR A 206 -22.13 6.32 19.48
C THR A 206 -22.63 7.69 19.10
N ALA A 207 -22.75 7.92 17.80
CA ALA A 207 -23.65 8.90 17.23
C ALA A 207 -24.01 8.40 15.82
N HIS A 208 -25.10 7.62 15.81
CA HIS A 208 -26.00 7.24 14.71
C HIS A 208 -25.43 6.70 13.40
#